data_AF-A0A2A4LJ99-F1
#
_entry.id   AF-A0A2A4LJ99-F1
#
_cell.length_a   1.000
_cell.length_b   1.000
_cell.length_c   1.000
_cell.angle_alpha   90.00
_cell.angle_beta   90.00
_cell.angle_gamma   90.00
#
_symmetry.space_group_name_H-M   'P 1'
#
loop_
_entity.id
_entity.type
_entity.pdbx_description
1 polymer ?
#
loop_
_entity_poly.entity_id
_entity_poly.type
_entity_poly.pdbx_seq_one_letter_code
_entity_poly.pdbx_strand_id
1 'polypeptide(L)'
;MKFIKTENIPLWVTLLAIILALSGMGLGIMSLLGPVPDAPQITPYLGGRSFGVGVVFGFAVLFKSPATYIAAFVAGAAREIGDVFGELTTAVPSMGTVAAELVIAVICLFAAYLANKARKA
;
A
#
# COMPACT_ATOMS: atom_id res chain seq x y z
N MET A 1 -4.72 -22.13 9.43
CA MET A 1 -4.56 -21.43 8.13
C MET A 1 -5.87 -20.90 7.50
N LYS A 2 -7.07 -21.41 7.86
CA LYS A 2 -8.37 -20.87 7.35
C LYS A 2 -8.71 -19.44 7.84
N PHE A 3 -8.08 -18.95 8.90
CA PHE A 3 -8.46 -17.67 9.51
C PHE A 3 -7.93 -16.44 8.75
N ILE A 4 -6.78 -16.57 8.07
CA ILE A 4 -6.13 -15.47 7.35
C ILE A 4 -6.46 -15.49 5.85
N LYS A 5 -6.63 -16.68 5.26
CA LYS A 5 -6.88 -16.81 3.82
C LYS A 5 -8.27 -16.29 3.44
N THR A 6 -8.32 -15.44 2.42
CA THR A 6 -9.58 -15.10 1.73
C THR A 6 -9.86 -16.14 0.65
N GLU A 7 -11.10 -16.57 0.52
CA GLU A 7 -11.50 -17.58 -0.46
C GLU A 7 -11.15 -17.13 -1.89
N ASN A 8 -10.63 -18.05 -2.71
CA ASN A 8 -10.19 -17.82 -4.08
C ASN A 8 -9.04 -16.80 -4.29
N ILE A 9 -8.56 -16.13 -3.23
CA ILE A 9 -7.39 -15.23 -3.29
C ILE A 9 -6.12 -16.00 -2.90
N PRO A 10 -5.00 -15.88 -3.65
CA PRO A 10 -3.73 -16.49 -3.28
C PRO A 10 -3.22 -15.99 -1.93
N LEU A 11 -2.65 -16.89 -1.11
CA LEU A 11 -2.25 -16.56 0.25
C LEU A 11 -1.27 -15.38 0.33
N TRP A 12 -0.34 -15.29 -0.63
CA TRP A 12 0.65 -14.21 -0.67
C TRP A 12 0.01 -12.82 -0.83
N VAL A 13 -1.14 -12.72 -1.53
CA VAL A 13 -1.88 -11.47 -1.70
C VAL A 13 -2.44 -10.99 -0.36
N THR A 14 -2.96 -11.92 0.44
CA THR A 14 -3.42 -11.60 1.79
C THR A 14 -2.26 -11.24 2.72
N LEU A 15 -1.13 -11.95 2.64
CA LEU A 15 0.06 -11.59 3.42
C LEU A 15 0.60 -10.21 3.05
N LEU A 16 0.63 -9.88 1.76
CA LEU A 16 1.01 -8.57 1.28
C LEU A 16 0.09 -7.48 1.84
N ALA A 17 -1.22 -7.68 1.80
CA ALA A 17 -2.18 -6.73 2.38
C ALA A 17 -1.96 -6.53 3.89
N ILE A 18 -1.65 -7.60 4.65
CA ILE A 18 -1.33 -7.49 6.08
C ILE A 18 -0.05 -6.68 6.29
N ILE A 19 1.00 -6.95 5.51
CA ILE A 19 2.27 -6.23 5.62
C ILE A 19 2.06 -4.74 5.33
N LEU A 20 1.35 -4.41 4.25
CA LEU A 20 1.06 -3.03 3.85
C LEU A 20 0.12 -2.32 4.84
N ALA A 21 -0.82 -3.05 5.45
CA ALA A 21 -1.66 -2.52 6.51
C ALA A 21 -0.82 -2.11 7.73
N LEU A 22 0.02 -3.01 8.22
CA LEU A 22 0.87 -2.78 9.40
C LEU A 22 1.93 -1.71 9.15
N SER A 23 2.60 -1.74 8.00
CA SER A 23 3.62 -0.74 7.67
C SER A 23 3.01 0.63 7.42
N GLY A 24 1.90 0.71 6.66
CA GLY A 24 1.20 1.96 6.37
C GLY A 24 0.64 2.61 7.64
N MET A 25 -0.01 1.83 8.51
CA MET A 25 -0.51 2.34 9.78
C MET A 25 0.62 2.72 10.74
N GLY A 26 1.61 1.85 10.92
CA GLY A 26 2.72 2.07 11.86
C GLY A 26 3.57 3.28 11.47
N LEU A 27 4.12 3.29 10.24
CA LEU A 27 4.92 4.39 9.73
C LEU A 27 4.10 5.68 9.59
N GLY A 28 2.81 5.53 9.22
CA GLY A 28 1.88 6.64 9.13
C GLY A 28 1.67 7.34 10.49
N ILE A 29 1.39 6.58 11.55
CA ILE A 29 1.26 7.12 12.91
C ILE A 29 2.57 7.76 13.36
N MET A 30 3.71 7.09 13.18
CA MET A 30 5.00 7.64 13.58
C MET A 30 5.27 9.00 12.92
N SER A 31 4.96 9.13 11.63
CA SER A 31 5.11 10.38 10.89
C SER A 31 4.11 11.47 11.31
N LEU A 32 2.92 11.10 11.81
CA LEU A 32 1.93 12.05 12.33
C LEU A 32 2.28 12.59 13.72
N LEU A 33 3.04 11.83 14.51
CA LEU A 33 3.42 12.23 15.88
C LEU A 33 4.53 13.29 15.92
N GLY A 34 5.17 13.59 14.79
CA GLY A 34 6.13 14.66 14.68
C GLY A 34 7.22 14.37 13.64
N PRO A 35 8.12 15.33 13.41
CA PRO A 35 9.26 15.14 12.51
C PRO A 35 10.13 13.96 12.97
N VAL A 36 10.55 13.12 12.02
CA VAL A 36 11.56 12.09 12.28
C VAL A 36 12.93 12.77 12.21
N PRO A 37 13.70 12.86 13.31
CA PRO A 37 14.93 13.67 13.35
C PRO A 37 15.96 13.30 12.28
N ASP A 38 16.05 12.00 11.96
CA ASP A 38 17.00 11.45 11.00
C ASP A 38 16.44 11.32 9.57
N ALA A 39 15.19 11.75 9.35
CA ALA A 39 14.50 11.62 8.05
C ALA A 39 13.58 12.84 7.80
N PRO A 40 14.16 14.03 7.54
CA PRO A 40 13.39 15.27 7.35
C PRO A 40 12.40 15.23 6.17
N GLN A 41 12.62 14.32 5.22
CA GLN A 41 11.69 14.03 4.12
C GLN A 41 10.38 13.38 4.58
N ILE A 42 10.32 12.78 5.78
CA ILE A 42 9.12 12.18 6.35
C ILE A 42 8.26 13.28 6.97
N THR A 43 7.36 13.84 6.17
CA THR A 43 6.43 14.89 6.62
C THR A 43 5.10 14.30 7.11
N PRO A 44 4.38 14.99 8.03
CA PRO A 44 3.07 14.53 8.50
C PRO A 44 2.05 14.26 7.37
N TYR A 45 2.18 14.97 6.24
CA TYR A 45 1.37 14.71 5.05
C TYR A 45 1.63 13.30 4.47
N LEU A 46 2.91 12.90 4.36
CA LEU A 46 3.26 11.54 3.91
C LEU A 46 2.79 10.49 4.93
N GLY A 47 2.83 10.85 6.22
CA GLY A 47 2.27 10.03 7.30
C GLY A 47 0.78 9.78 7.15
N GLY A 48 -0.01 10.86 6.98
CA GLY A 48 -1.46 10.79 6.86
C GLY A 48 -1.93 9.94 5.67
N ARG A 49 -1.33 10.11 4.49
CA ARG A 49 -1.67 9.29 3.32
C ARG A 49 -1.26 7.82 3.50
N SER A 50 -0.11 7.55 4.11
CA SER A 50 0.37 6.18 4.37
C SER A 50 -0.52 5.46 5.38
N PHE A 51 -0.93 6.19 6.42
CA PHE A 51 -1.90 5.70 7.40
C PHE A 51 -3.24 5.37 6.73
N GLY A 52 -3.77 6.29 5.91
CA GLY A 52 -5.02 6.09 5.18
C GLY A 52 -4.99 4.84 4.29
N VAL A 53 -3.95 4.67 3.48
CA VAL A 53 -3.77 3.46 2.65
C VAL A 53 -3.66 2.20 3.53
N GLY A 54 -2.92 2.26 4.64
CA GLY A 54 -2.80 1.18 5.61
C GLY A 54 -4.15 0.74 6.20
N VAL A 55 -5.02 1.69 6.52
CA VAL A 55 -6.40 1.43 6.99
C VAL A 55 -7.23 0.71 5.92
N VAL A 56 -7.13 1.13 4.65
CA VAL A 56 -7.85 0.48 3.54
C VAL A 56 -7.38 -0.98 3.37
N PHE A 57 -6.08 -1.25 3.48
CA PHE A 57 -5.56 -2.62 3.51
C PHE A 57 -6.04 -3.41 4.72
N GLY A 58 -6.10 -2.79 5.90
CA GLY A 58 -6.66 -3.40 7.10
C GLY A 58 -8.11 -3.84 6.88
N PHE A 59 -8.95 -2.98 6.31
CA PHE A 59 -10.33 -3.32 5.95
C PHE A 59 -10.41 -4.46 4.92
N ALA A 60 -9.51 -4.52 3.94
CA ALA A 60 -9.48 -5.63 3.00
C ALA A 60 -9.24 -6.98 3.69
N VAL A 61 -8.31 -7.02 4.65
CA VAL A 61 -8.01 -8.23 5.44
C VAL A 61 -9.17 -8.60 6.37
N LEU A 62 -9.82 -7.61 6.99
CA LEU A 62 -10.93 -7.84 7.92
C LEU A 62 -12.19 -8.34 7.21
N PHE A 63 -12.58 -7.70 6.10
CA PHE A 63 -13.81 -8.04 5.38
C PHE A 63 -13.67 -9.23 4.45
N LYS A 64 -12.44 -9.62 4.09
CA LYS A 64 -12.16 -10.82 3.28
C LYS A 64 -12.98 -10.87 2.00
N SER A 65 -13.21 -9.70 1.38
CA SER A 65 -13.98 -9.58 0.14
C SER A 65 -13.04 -9.26 -1.02
N PRO A 66 -13.16 -9.95 -2.17
CA PRO A 66 -12.41 -9.59 -3.37
C PRO A 66 -12.52 -8.11 -3.74
N ALA A 67 -13.70 -7.50 -3.55
CA ALA A 67 -13.91 -6.08 -3.83
C ALA A 67 -13.07 -5.16 -2.93
N THR A 68 -12.95 -5.47 -1.65
CA THR A 68 -12.15 -4.67 -0.71
C THR A 68 -10.65 -4.83 -0.99
N TYR A 69 -10.21 -6.02 -1.42
CA TYR A 69 -8.83 -6.23 -1.87
C TYR A 69 -8.50 -5.45 -3.14
N ILE A 70 -9.38 -5.45 -4.14
CA ILE A 70 -9.20 -4.65 -5.36
C ILE A 70 -9.06 -3.17 -4.98
N ALA A 71 -9.97 -2.64 -4.16
CA ALA A 71 -9.93 -1.25 -3.73
C ALA A 71 -8.62 -0.90 -2.99
N ALA A 72 -8.19 -1.77 -2.05
CA ALA A 72 -6.96 -1.55 -1.30
C ALA A 72 -5.71 -1.54 -2.19
N PHE A 73 -5.58 -2.51 -3.09
CA PHE A 73 -4.43 -2.58 -3.98
C PHE A 73 -4.43 -1.50 -5.06
N VAL A 74 -5.59 -1.08 -5.57
CA VAL A 74 -5.68 0.09 -6.46
C VAL A 74 -5.31 1.37 -5.73
N ALA A 75 -5.76 1.56 -4.48
CA ALA A 75 -5.39 2.71 -3.66
C ALA A 75 -3.87 2.73 -3.36
N GLY A 76 -3.29 1.57 -3.03
CA GLY A 76 -1.85 1.41 -2.87
C GLY A 76 -1.08 1.80 -4.14
N ALA A 77 -1.46 1.24 -5.29
CA ALA A 77 -0.82 1.55 -6.56
C ALA A 77 -0.94 3.04 -6.93
N ALA A 78 -2.12 3.65 -6.76
CA ALA A 78 -2.33 5.07 -7.03
C ALA A 78 -1.44 5.96 -6.15
N ARG A 79 -1.26 5.58 -4.87
CA ARG A 79 -0.37 6.28 -3.96
C ARG A 79 1.09 6.19 -4.41
N GLU A 80 1.59 5.00 -4.76
CA GLU A 80 2.96 4.84 -5.26
C GLU A 80 3.19 5.59 -6.58
N ILE A 81 2.21 5.60 -7.49
CA ILE A 81 2.30 6.38 -8.73
C ILE A 81 2.36 7.89 -8.43
N GLY A 82 1.56 8.36 -7.47
CA GLY A 82 1.62 9.74 -7.01
C GLY A 82 2.99 10.10 -6.43
N ASP A 83 3.63 9.16 -5.74
CA ASP A 83 4.96 9.33 -5.15
C ASP A 83 6.03 9.42 -6.24
N VAL A 84 5.93 8.60 -7.29
CA VAL A 84 6.81 8.68 -8.47
C VAL A 84 6.74 10.07 -9.12
N PHE A 85 5.52 10.59 -9.34
CA PHE A 85 5.37 11.93 -9.88
C PHE A 85 5.91 13.00 -8.92
N GLY A 86 5.71 12.83 -7.62
CA GLY A 86 6.29 13.71 -6.60
C GLY A 86 7.82 13.75 -6.69
N GLU A 87 8.46 12.58 -6.71
CA GLU A 87 9.92 12.45 -6.74
C GLU A 87 10.52 13.05 -8.03
N LEU A 88 9.88 12.79 -9.18
CA LEU A 88 10.31 13.33 -10.49
C LEU A 88 10.21 14.87 -10.57
N THR A 89 9.44 15.52 -9.68
CA THR A 89 9.34 17.00 -9.62
C THR A 89 10.34 17.64 -8.67
N THR A 90 11.15 16.85 -7.95
CA THR A 90 12.18 17.38 -7.06
C THR A 90 13.40 17.90 -7.84
N ALA A 91 14.20 18.76 -7.21
CA ALA A 91 15.39 19.32 -7.84
C ALA A 91 16.47 18.26 -8.16
N VAL A 92 16.52 17.17 -7.40
CA VAL A 92 17.44 16.05 -7.60
C VAL A 92 16.68 14.74 -7.39
N PRO A 93 16.02 14.19 -8.44
CA PRO A 93 15.26 12.96 -8.31
C PRO A 93 16.15 11.75 -8.03
N SER A 94 15.72 10.91 -7.07
CA SER A 94 16.30 9.60 -6.79
C SER A 94 15.67 8.54 -7.71
N MET A 95 16.41 8.12 -8.74
CA MET A 95 15.95 7.04 -9.63
C MET A 95 15.78 5.70 -8.91
N GLY A 96 16.48 5.49 -7.80
CA GLY A 96 16.28 4.31 -6.94
C GLY A 96 14.92 4.32 -6.26
N THR A 97 14.48 5.48 -5.77
CA THR A 97 13.16 5.67 -5.15
C THR A 97 12.06 5.46 -6.19
N VAL A 98 12.18 6.11 -7.35
CA VAL A 98 11.23 5.95 -8.48
C VAL A 98 11.08 4.49 -8.88
N ALA A 99 12.19 3.76 -9.03
CA ALA A 99 12.15 2.35 -9.39
C ALA A 99 11.44 1.49 -8.33
N ALA A 100 11.71 1.75 -7.04
CA ALA A 100 11.07 1.02 -5.96
C ALA A 100 9.55 1.24 -5.91
N GLU A 101 9.11 2.49 -6.02
CA GLU A 101 7.68 2.87 -6.03
C GLU A 101 6.95 2.26 -7.24
N LEU A 102 7.56 2.29 -8.43
CA LEU A 102 7.00 1.63 -9.62
C LEU A 102 6.86 0.12 -9.45
N VAL A 103 7.86 -0.54 -8.85
CA VAL A 103 7.79 -1.98 -8.58
C VAL A 103 6.65 -2.29 -7.61
N ILE A 104 6.50 -1.52 -6.53
CA ILE A 104 5.41 -1.70 -5.57
C ILE A 104 4.05 -1.44 -6.25
N ALA A 105 3.95 -0.43 -7.10
CA ALA A 105 2.73 -0.13 -7.86
C ALA A 105 2.33 -1.32 -8.76
N VAL A 106 3.29 -1.89 -9.49
CA VAL A 106 3.05 -3.07 -10.35
C VAL A 106 2.61 -4.28 -9.54
N ILE A 107 3.27 -4.55 -8.41
CA ILE A 107 2.90 -5.64 -7.49
C ILE A 107 1.47 -5.44 -6.99
N CYS A 108 1.10 -4.22 -6.62
CA CYS A 108 -0.25 -3.88 -6.17
C CYS A 108 -1.28 -4.11 -7.30
N LEU A 109 -1.04 -3.62 -8.51
CA LEU A 109 -1.94 -3.84 -9.64
C LEU A 109 -2.09 -5.33 -9.98
N PHE A 110 -1.01 -6.11 -9.90
CA PHE A 110 -1.08 -7.55 -10.10
C PHE A 110 -1.91 -8.25 -9.01
N ALA A 111 -1.74 -7.85 -7.75
CA ALA A 111 -2.55 -8.34 -6.64
C ALA A 111 -4.04 -7.97 -6.79
N ALA A 112 -4.34 -6.75 -7.27
CA ALA A 112 -5.70 -6.32 -7.61
C ALA A 112 -6.31 -7.17 -8.73
N TYR A 113 -5.52 -7.47 -9.77
CA TYR A 113 -5.95 -8.36 -10.85
C TYR A 113 -6.31 -9.77 -10.33
N LEU A 114 -5.50 -10.34 -9.45
CA LEU A 114 -5.77 -11.65 -8.85
C LEU A 114 -7.02 -11.63 -7.95
N ALA A 115 -7.23 -10.55 -7.19
CA ALA A 115 -8.45 -10.37 -6.42
C ALA A 115 -9.68 -10.26 -7.35
N ASN A 116 -9.58 -9.55 -8.48
CA ASN A 116 -10.65 -9.49 -9.47
C ASN A 116 -10.93 -10.84 -10.14
N LYS A 117 -9.90 -11.64 -10.41
CA LYS A 117 -10.07 -13.01 -10.90
C LYS A 117 -10.83 -13.86 -9.88
N ALA A 118 -10.50 -13.75 -8.60
CA ALA A 118 -11.18 -14.44 -7.50
C ALA A 118 -12.66 -14.06 -7.36
N ARG A 119 -13.03 -12.80 -7.67
CA ARG A 119 -14.41 -12.33 -7.66
C ARG A 119 -15.30 -13.01 -8.70
N LYS A 120 -14.71 -13.46 -9.82
CA LYS A 120 -15.42 -14.05 -10.96
C LYS A 120 -15.47 -15.58 -10.93
N ALA A 121 -14.84 -16.21 -9.93
CA ALA A 121 -14.77 -17.65 -9.72
C ALA A 121 -15.79 -18.06 -8.64
#